data_AF-A0A5C4MK34-F1
#
_entry.id   AF-A0A5C4MK34-F1
#
_cell.length_a   1.000
_cell.length_b   1.000
_cell.length_c   1.000
_cell.angle_alpha   90.00
_cell.angle_beta   90.00
_cell.angle_gamma   90.00
#
_symmetry.space_group_name_H-M   'P 1'
#
loop_
_entity.id
_entity.type
_entity.pdbx_description
1 polymer ?
#
loop_
_entity_poly.entity_id
_entity_poly.type
_entity_poly.pdbx_seq_one_letter_code
_entity_poly.pdbx_strand_id
1 'polypeptide(L)'
;MLPACSLRGNRVLNSVSHVVQIAPNPRREILMLESKPAQSGTRTRLAAVATGTALVAGAGGLVLAGAPAANATVFTKSYTYVCGVTAAGLNLNNHNVGVRATVDLPSKVAPGQTIAKRTTSITLTIPETLRDATYRLLGARKAGGYSNDASVTIAAPGAATQTVRIANLKSAPVPVPPNVGDAWNIPTRGDVPAVKIPTGARTTGTVAMPSRFTVRATIYNAAGAVIDKPDTVVMNCAFGGDRTLAKIAIGKATAKIASAKAKPKKIRAKKTRAKVSVKLRTAAGVPLTGKVTAKVGKKTVGKASVKNGKATIKLKKFKKKGTYKVKLTYSGSASTTGAKKTIKVKVRK
;
A
#
# COMPACT_ATOMS: atom_id res chain seq x y z
N MET A 1 -7.34 -50.04 -30.14
CA MET A 1 -8.27 -50.78 -29.28
C MET A 1 -7.55 -51.15 -27.99
N LEU A 2 -7.78 -50.40 -26.91
CA LEU A 2 -7.39 -50.72 -25.53
C LEU A 2 -8.43 -50.09 -24.59
N PRO A 3 -8.74 -50.69 -23.42
CA PRO A 3 -10.07 -50.63 -22.83
C PRO A 3 -10.22 -49.58 -21.73
N ALA A 4 -11.47 -49.12 -21.58
CA ALA A 4 -11.95 -48.27 -20.52
C ALA A 4 -12.03 -49.04 -19.19
N CYS A 5 -11.52 -48.44 -18.11
CA CYS A 5 -11.74 -48.91 -16.75
C CYS A 5 -12.56 -47.85 -15.99
N SER A 6 -13.82 -48.19 -15.75
CA SER A 6 -14.81 -47.45 -14.97
C SER A 6 -14.89 -48.09 -13.58
N LEU A 7 -14.62 -47.33 -12.51
CA LEU A 7 -14.97 -47.76 -11.16
C LEU A 7 -15.74 -46.67 -10.39
N ARG A 8 -16.85 -47.16 -9.85
CA ARG A 8 -17.93 -46.48 -9.14
C ARG A 8 -17.51 -46.11 -7.72
N GLY A 9 -18.01 -44.97 -7.28
CA GLY A 9 -18.80 -44.77 -6.06
C GLY A 9 -18.26 -45.31 -4.72
N ASN A 10 -17.95 -44.41 -3.80
CA ASN A 10 -17.99 -44.75 -2.38
C ASN A 10 -18.54 -43.61 -1.50
N ARG A 11 -19.79 -43.83 -1.07
CA ARG A 11 -20.36 -43.72 0.28
C ARG A 11 -19.87 -42.57 1.18
N VAL A 12 -20.74 -41.57 1.35
CA VAL A 12 -20.65 -40.50 2.37
C VAL A 12 -21.15 -41.05 3.71
N LEU A 13 -20.29 -41.09 4.72
CA LEU A 13 -20.65 -41.33 6.12
C LEU A 13 -20.94 -39.99 6.80
N ASN A 14 -22.19 -39.82 7.26
CA ASN A 14 -22.62 -38.72 8.12
C ASN A 14 -22.00 -38.91 9.52
N SER A 15 -21.15 -37.97 9.94
CA SER A 15 -20.63 -37.88 11.31
C SER A 15 -21.48 -36.88 12.10
N VAL A 16 -22.16 -37.39 13.12
CA VAL A 16 -22.98 -36.62 14.07
C VAL A 16 -22.05 -35.89 15.05
N SER A 17 -21.96 -34.57 14.95
CA SER A 17 -21.24 -33.74 15.92
C SER A 17 -22.15 -33.39 17.10
N HIS A 18 -21.82 -33.92 18.28
CA HIS A 18 -22.37 -33.48 19.56
C HIS A 18 -21.91 -32.05 19.87
N VAL A 19 -22.87 -31.15 20.05
CA VAL A 19 -22.66 -29.78 20.52
C VAL A 19 -22.70 -29.79 22.04
N VAL A 20 -21.53 -29.66 22.68
CA VAL A 20 -21.42 -29.38 24.11
C VAL A 20 -21.60 -27.87 24.32
N GLN A 21 -22.74 -27.46 24.86
CA GLN A 21 -22.98 -26.08 25.32
C GLN A 21 -22.19 -25.83 26.61
N ILE A 22 -21.20 -24.94 26.55
CA ILE A 22 -20.51 -24.40 27.73
C ILE A 22 -21.16 -23.07 28.10
N ALA A 23 -21.64 -22.97 29.34
CA ALA A 23 -22.30 -21.80 29.90
C ALA A 23 -21.36 -20.57 30.02
N PRO A 24 -21.86 -19.34 29.91
CA PRO A 24 -21.07 -18.12 30.07
C PRO A 24 -20.79 -17.78 31.54
N ASN A 25 -19.51 -17.51 31.83
CA ASN A 25 -18.97 -17.10 33.13
C ASN A 25 -19.30 -15.61 33.42
N PRO A 26 -19.77 -15.23 34.63
CA PRO A 26 -20.14 -13.85 34.95
C PRO A 26 -18.95 -12.88 35.00
N ARG A 27 -19.18 -11.69 34.45
CA ARG A 27 -18.27 -10.53 34.42
C ARG A 27 -17.86 -10.11 35.83
N ARG A 28 -16.55 -10.09 36.11
CA ARG A 28 -15.96 -9.28 37.18
C ARG A 28 -15.79 -7.85 36.67
N GLU A 29 -16.53 -6.95 37.29
CA GLU A 29 -16.44 -5.50 37.14
C GLU A 29 -15.22 -5.01 37.94
N ILE A 30 -14.17 -4.59 37.24
CA ILE A 30 -13.00 -3.95 37.86
C ILE A 30 -13.19 -2.44 37.68
N LEU A 31 -13.57 -1.78 38.78
CA LEU A 31 -13.47 -0.34 38.96
C LEU A 31 -11.98 0.06 38.87
N MET A 32 -11.58 0.70 37.78
CA MET A 32 -10.33 1.46 37.73
C MET A 32 -10.62 2.93 38.03
N LEU A 33 -10.08 3.39 39.15
CA LEU A 33 -9.98 4.79 39.54
C LEU A 33 -9.01 5.52 38.58
N GLU A 34 -9.55 6.47 37.83
CA GLU A 34 -8.79 7.32 36.91
C GLU A 34 -8.17 8.50 37.68
N SER A 35 -6.87 8.40 37.99
CA SER A 35 -6.11 9.50 38.59
C SER A 35 -5.66 10.50 37.51
N LYS A 36 -6.20 11.72 37.57
CA LYS A 36 -5.81 12.89 36.78
C LYS A 36 -4.32 13.27 37.03
N PRO A 37 -3.46 13.36 36.00
CA PRO A 37 -2.18 14.02 36.14
C PRO A 37 -2.32 15.54 35.99
N ALA A 38 -1.70 16.27 36.92
CA ALA A 38 -1.58 17.73 36.93
C ALA A 38 -0.77 18.22 35.71
N GLN A 39 -1.36 19.12 34.92
CA GLN A 39 -0.68 19.78 33.81
C GLN A 39 0.17 20.94 34.34
N SER A 40 1.49 20.76 34.37
CA SER A 40 2.46 21.84 34.60
C SER A 40 2.65 22.64 33.31
N GLY A 41 2.16 23.88 33.32
CA GLY A 41 2.28 24.82 32.21
C GLY A 41 3.70 25.34 32.06
N THR A 42 4.37 24.96 30.97
CA THR A 42 5.63 25.61 30.56
C THR A 42 5.33 26.59 29.44
N ARG A 43 5.46 27.89 29.74
CA ARG A 43 5.30 29.00 28.78
C ARG A 43 6.51 29.04 27.85
N THR A 44 6.36 28.55 26.61
CA THR A 44 7.40 28.72 25.58
C THR A 44 7.16 30.04 24.84
N ARG A 45 8.17 30.91 24.89
CA ARG A 45 8.19 32.24 24.27
C ARG A 45 8.11 32.14 22.75
N LEU A 46 7.24 32.94 22.16
CA LEU A 46 7.17 33.23 20.72
C LEU A 46 8.45 33.96 20.29
N ALA A 47 9.27 33.31 19.47
CA ALA A 47 10.27 33.98 18.66
C ALA A 47 9.67 34.28 17.28
N ALA A 48 9.47 35.56 16.99
CA ALA A 48 9.09 36.08 15.69
C ALA A 48 10.24 35.87 14.71
N VAL A 49 10.04 35.02 13.70
CA VAL A 49 10.95 34.94 12.55
C VAL A 49 10.42 35.87 11.47
N ALA A 50 11.15 36.96 11.27
CA ALA A 50 10.95 37.93 10.21
C ALA A 50 11.04 37.25 8.84
N THR A 51 10.02 37.50 8.01
CA THR A 51 9.95 37.11 6.62
C THR A 51 10.93 37.93 5.78
N GLY A 52 12.09 37.36 5.45
CA GLY A 52 12.97 37.87 4.42
C GLY A 52 12.42 37.56 3.03
N THR A 53 11.81 38.56 2.39
CA THR A 53 11.42 38.54 0.98
C THR A 53 12.68 38.68 0.11
N ALA A 54 13.25 37.57 -0.32
CA ALA A 54 14.26 37.56 -1.38
C ALA A 54 13.56 37.47 -2.74
N LEU A 55 13.59 38.58 -3.46
CA LEU A 55 13.09 38.78 -4.81
C LEU A 55 14.11 38.18 -5.79
N VAL A 56 13.94 36.92 -6.20
CA VAL A 56 14.76 36.32 -7.27
C VAL A 56 14.00 36.41 -8.59
N ALA A 57 14.38 37.41 -9.39
CA ALA A 57 14.03 37.51 -10.79
C ALA A 57 14.93 36.55 -11.62
N GLY A 58 14.33 35.79 -12.53
CA GLY A 58 15.04 35.27 -13.71
C GLY A 58 15.62 33.85 -13.63
N ALA A 59 14.76 32.84 -13.69
CA ALA A 59 14.91 31.63 -14.51
C ALA A 59 13.69 30.74 -14.26
N GLY A 60 13.03 30.26 -15.33
CA GLY A 60 11.78 29.51 -15.27
C GLY A 60 11.91 28.10 -14.66
N GLY A 61 12.24 28.02 -13.37
CA GLY A 61 12.22 26.80 -12.59
C GLY A 61 10.79 26.30 -12.44
N LEU A 62 10.51 25.16 -13.08
CA LEU A 62 9.24 24.44 -12.96
C LEU A 62 9.11 24.00 -11.49
N VAL A 63 8.41 24.78 -10.66
CA VAL A 63 8.08 24.39 -9.29
C VAL A 63 7.18 23.15 -9.40
N LEU A 64 7.81 21.97 -9.33
CA LEU A 64 7.13 20.70 -9.13
C LEU A 64 6.51 20.80 -7.74
N ALA A 65 5.26 21.27 -7.68
CA ALA A 65 4.47 21.23 -6.46
C ALA A 65 4.52 19.79 -5.94
N GLY A 66 5.34 19.57 -4.92
CA GLY A 66 5.49 18.29 -4.26
C GLY A 66 4.10 17.87 -3.82
N ALA A 67 3.65 16.69 -4.26
CA ALA A 67 2.41 16.16 -3.76
C ALA A 67 2.52 16.11 -2.22
N PRO A 68 1.50 16.58 -1.47
CA PRO A 68 1.54 16.56 -0.02
C PRO A 68 1.90 15.14 0.43
N ALA A 69 2.86 15.02 1.35
CA ALA A 69 3.21 13.75 1.94
C ALA A 69 1.91 13.14 2.48
N ALA A 70 1.47 12.04 1.87
CA ALA A 70 0.26 11.36 2.31
C ALA A 70 0.49 10.93 3.76
N ASN A 71 -0.46 11.23 4.65
CA ASN A 71 -0.42 10.83 6.05
C ASN A 71 -0.19 9.31 6.10
N ALA A 72 1.00 8.96 6.54
CA ALA A 72 1.45 7.60 6.65
C ALA A 72 0.85 7.00 7.93
N THR A 73 0.42 5.75 7.86
CA THR A 73 -0.25 5.02 8.94
C THR A 73 0.58 3.80 9.26
N VAL A 74 0.93 3.65 10.55
CA VAL A 74 1.67 2.49 11.04
C VAL A 74 0.72 1.31 11.19
N PHE A 75 1.03 0.22 10.52
CA PHE A 75 0.33 -1.05 10.64
C PHE A 75 1.22 -2.05 11.36
N THR A 76 0.71 -2.66 12.44
CA THR A 76 1.37 -3.73 13.18
C THR A 76 0.47 -4.95 13.24
N LYS A 77 0.98 -6.12 12.86
CA LYS A 77 0.27 -7.40 12.99
C LYS A 77 1.24 -8.51 13.38
N SER A 78 0.75 -9.46 14.17
CA SER A 78 1.49 -10.65 14.60
C SER A 78 0.97 -11.90 13.91
N TYR A 79 1.89 -12.82 13.61
CA TYR A 79 1.65 -14.09 12.96
C TYR A 79 2.45 -15.18 13.69
N THR A 80 2.01 -16.43 13.58
CA THR A 80 2.76 -17.59 14.09
C THR A 80 3.09 -18.50 12.92
N TYR A 81 4.36 -18.52 12.52
CA TYR A 81 4.85 -19.38 11.45
C TYR A 81 5.32 -20.71 12.04
N VAL A 82 5.08 -21.80 11.31
CA VAL A 82 5.72 -23.09 11.60
C VAL A 82 7.04 -23.11 10.86
N CYS A 83 8.14 -23.18 11.58
CA CYS A 83 9.46 -23.14 11.00
C CYS A 83 10.25 -24.41 11.31
N GLY A 84 10.67 -25.13 10.27
CA GLY A 84 11.63 -26.24 10.41
C GLY A 84 13.04 -25.70 10.55
N VAL A 85 13.75 -26.13 11.60
CA VAL A 85 15.06 -25.57 11.97
C VAL A 85 16.15 -26.63 11.84
N THR A 86 17.21 -26.29 11.13
CA THR A 86 18.47 -27.05 11.09
C THR A 86 19.60 -26.15 11.55
N ALA A 87 20.44 -26.60 12.49
CA ALA A 87 21.55 -25.83 13.03
C ALA A 87 22.79 -26.73 13.18
N ALA A 88 23.92 -26.34 12.56
CA ALA A 88 25.16 -27.12 12.59
C ALA A 88 24.95 -28.62 12.25
N GLY A 89 24.11 -28.90 11.25
CA GLY A 89 23.75 -30.27 10.84
C GLY A 89 22.70 -30.98 11.72
N LEU A 90 22.35 -30.44 12.89
CA LEU A 90 21.30 -31.00 13.74
C LEU A 90 19.93 -30.50 13.30
N ASN A 91 18.98 -31.42 13.11
CA ASN A 91 17.58 -31.09 12.90
C ASN A 91 16.91 -30.83 14.27
N LEU A 92 16.48 -29.59 14.49
CA LEU A 92 15.82 -29.17 15.72
C LEU A 92 14.29 -29.25 15.62
N ASN A 93 13.74 -29.90 14.59
CA ASN A 93 12.31 -30.04 14.31
C ASN A 93 11.60 -28.71 13.97
N ASN A 94 10.27 -28.76 13.96
CA ASN A 94 9.41 -27.63 13.67
C ASN A 94 9.06 -26.86 14.94
N HIS A 95 9.13 -25.53 14.86
CA HIS A 95 8.83 -24.62 15.95
C HIS A 95 7.81 -23.57 15.54
N ASN A 96 6.95 -23.18 16.47
CA ASN A 96 6.04 -22.04 16.30
C ASN A 96 6.79 -20.74 16.60
N VAL A 97 7.17 -20.02 15.55
CA VAL A 97 7.90 -18.76 15.65
C VAL A 97 6.93 -17.59 15.48
N GLY A 98 6.89 -16.72 16.49
CA GLY A 98 6.12 -15.48 16.42
C GLY A 98 6.79 -14.50 15.45
N VAL A 99 6.00 -13.84 14.61
CA VAL A 99 6.47 -12.82 13.65
C VAL A 99 5.59 -11.60 13.82
N ARG A 100 6.13 -10.54 14.43
CA ARG A 100 5.47 -9.23 14.53
C ARG A 100 6.01 -8.31 13.45
N ALA A 101 5.21 -8.05 12.42
CA ALA A 101 5.55 -7.15 11.33
C ALA A 101 4.97 -5.75 11.59
N THR A 102 5.79 -4.72 11.39
CA THR A 102 5.41 -3.31 11.49
C THR A 102 5.86 -2.57 10.24
N VAL A 103 4.92 -1.92 9.56
CA VAL A 103 5.19 -1.15 8.35
C VAL A 103 4.39 0.15 8.35
N ASP A 104 5.01 1.23 7.92
CA ASP A 104 4.31 2.47 7.66
C ASP A 104 3.80 2.50 6.22
N LEU A 105 2.51 2.66 6.00
CA LEU A 105 1.86 2.70 4.68
C LEU A 105 0.92 3.89 4.56
N PRO A 106 0.82 4.56 3.40
CA PRO A 106 -0.19 5.58 3.21
C PRO A 106 -1.58 4.96 3.37
N SER A 107 -2.45 5.63 4.11
CA SER A 107 -3.86 5.18 4.27
C SER A 107 -4.63 5.17 2.94
N LYS A 108 -4.18 5.97 1.96
CA LYS A 108 -4.80 6.09 0.64
C LYS A 108 -3.77 6.34 -0.47
N VAL A 109 -3.97 5.70 -1.61
CA VAL A 109 -3.17 5.87 -2.84
C VAL A 109 -4.05 6.04 -4.08
N ALA A 110 -3.52 6.64 -5.13
CA ALA A 110 -4.17 6.71 -6.44
C ALA A 110 -3.65 5.62 -7.40
N PRO A 111 -4.45 5.16 -8.37
CA PRO A 111 -3.97 4.25 -9.40
C PRO A 111 -2.80 4.85 -10.19
N GLY A 112 -1.73 4.08 -10.35
CA GLY A 112 -0.48 4.51 -10.98
C GLY A 112 0.43 5.40 -10.11
N GLN A 113 0.03 5.70 -8.87
CA GLN A 113 0.91 6.34 -7.89
C GLN A 113 2.05 5.39 -7.53
N THR A 114 3.23 5.95 -7.28
CA THR A 114 4.36 5.20 -6.71
C THR A 114 4.36 5.40 -5.21
N ILE A 115 4.25 4.31 -4.46
CA ILE A 115 4.52 4.24 -3.03
C ILE A 115 6.04 4.28 -2.88
N ALA A 116 6.57 5.30 -2.18
CA ALA A 116 8.01 5.46 -1.99
C ALA A 116 8.65 4.27 -1.27
N LYS A 117 9.96 4.07 -1.47
CA LYS A 117 10.78 3.13 -0.69
C LYS A 117 10.57 3.39 0.81
N ARG A 118 10.54 2.33 1.61
CA ARG A 118 10.35 2.40 3.06
C ARG A 118 11.07 1.28 3.77
N THR A 119 11.40 1.51 5.03
CA THR A 119 11.92 0.47 5.92
C THR A 119 10.75 -0.23 6.60
N THR A 120 10.84 -1.55 6.73
CA THR A 120 9.93 -2.40 7.51
C THR A 120 10.68 -2.96 8.72
N SER A 121 9.97 -3.12 9.83
CA SER A 121 10.50 -3.73 11.05
C SER A 121 9.76 -5.03 11.32
N ILE A 122 10.52 -6.11 11.50
CA ILE A 122 9.98 -7.43 11.84
C ILE A 122 10.65 -7.88 13.12
N THR A 123 9.88 -8.29 14.12
CA THR A 123 10.42 -8.94 15.32
C THR A 123 10.08 -10.42 15.27
N LEU A 124 11.08 -11.29 15.34
CA LEU A 124 10.87 -12.72 15.53
C LEU A 124 10.83 -13.01 17.03
N THR A 125 9.85 -13.78 17.48
CA THR A 125 9.76 -14.28 18.85
C THR A 125 10.04 -15.78 18.80
N ILE A 126 11.20 -16.15 19.32
CA ILE A 126 11.68 -17.52 19.30
C ILE A 126 11.08 -18.28 20.49
N PRO A 127 10.50 -19.48 20.29
CA PRO A 127 9.91 -20.23 21.40
C PRO A 127 11.00 -20.77 22.34
N GLU A 128 10.60 -21.00 23.59
CA GLU A 128 11.46 -21.46 24.68
C GLU A 128 12.26 -22.73 24.33
N THR A 129 11.62 -23.69 23.66
CA THR A 129 12.26 -24.95 23.22
C THR A 129 13.45 -24.71 22.28
N LEU A 130 13.31 -23.76 21.35
CA LEU A 130 14.38 -23.44 20.41
C LEU A 130 15.44 -22.53 21.06
N ARG A 131 15.02 -21.62 21.95
CA ARG A 131 15.94 -20.82 22.79
C ARG A 131 16.86 -21.75 23.60
N ASP A 132 16.29 -22.71 24.32
CA ASP A 132 17.03 -23.60 25.20
C ASP A 132 18.00 -24.49 24.42
N ALA A 133 17.56 -25.09 23.30
CA ALA A 133 18.46 -25.83 22.41
C ALA A 133 19.61 -24.94 21.90
N THR A 134 19.33 -23.70 21.54
CA THR A 134 20.38 -22.77 21.07
C THR A 134 21.37 -22.43 22.19
N TYR A 135 20.89 -22.20 23.41
CA TYR A 135 21.73 -21.80 24.53
C TYR A 135 22.52 -22.95 25.15
N ARG A 136 21.85 -24.07 25.45
CA ARG A 136 22.41 -25.21 26.19
C ARG A 136 23.06 -26.24 25.27
N LEU A 137 22.37 -26.66 24.21
CA LEU A 137 22.87 -27.70 23.31
C LEU A 137 23.96 -27.16 22.38
N LEU A 138 23.73 -26.00 21.76
CA LEU A 138 24.70 -25.40 20.82
C LEU A 138 25.72 -24.49 21.51
N GLY A 139 25.54 -24.13 22.78
CA GLY A 139 26.44 -23.23 23.50
C GLY A 139 26.43 -21.78 23.00
N ALA A 140 25.41 -21.37 22.24
CA ALA A 140 25.33 -20.02 21.70
C ALA A 140 24.93 -18.99 22.77
N ARG A 141 25.45 -17.77 22.62
CA ARG A 141 25.19 -16.60 23.47
C ARG A 141 24.66 -15.40 22.69
N LYS A 142 24.93 -15.34 21.38
CA LYS A 142 24.30 -14.37 20.48
C LYS A 142 23.84 -15.06 19.20
N ALA A 143 22.80 -14.55 18.56
CA ALA A 143 22.39 -14.94 17.23
C ALA A 143 22.05 -13.71 16.39
N GLY A 144 22.55 -13.67 15.16
CA GLY A 144 22.12 -12.72 14.13
C GLY A 144 21.65 -13.49 12.90
N GLY A 145 21.00 -12.81 11.97
CA GLY A 145 20.53 -13.48 10.76
C GLY A 145 19.92 -12.56 9.73
N TYR A 146 19.54 -13.14 8.60
CA TYR A 146 18.90 -12.44 7.51
C TYR A 146 17.92 -13.36 6.77
N SER A 147 17.09 -12.77 5.94
CA SER A 147 16.32 -13.49 4.93
C SER A 147 16.49 -12.78 3.61
N ASN A 148 16.81 -13.53 2.57
CA ASN A 148 16.96 -13.01 1.22
C ASN A 148 15.73 -13.34 0.36
N ASP A 149 14.83 -14.22 0.77
CA ASP A 149 13.65 -14.63 -0.01
C ASP A 149 12.33 -14.04 0.53
N ALA A 150 12.36 -13.39 1.69
CA ALA A 150 11.21 -12.70 2.24
C ALA A 150 10.65 -11.66 1.25
N SER A 151 9.34 -11.70 1.07
CA SER A 151 8.60 -10.81 0.17
C SER A 151 7.24 -10.47 0.74
N VAL A 152 6.66 -9.36 0.28
CA VAL A 152 5.26 -9.02 0.54
C VAL A 152 4.47 -9.10 -0.76
N THR A 153 3.22 -9.51 -0.65
CA THR A 153 2.30 -9.55 -1.78
C THR A 153 1.38 -8.34 -1.72
N ILE A 154 1.20 -7.65 -2.84
CA ILE A 154 0.28 -6.53 -2.98
C ILE A 154 -0.78 -6.92 -4.02
N ALA A 155 -2.02 -7.00 -3.58
CA ALA A 155 -3.16 -7.34 -4.44
C ALA A 155 -4.16 -6.19 -4.43
N ALA A 156 -4.81 -5.95 -5.57
CA ALA A 156 -5.88 -4.96 -5.68
C ALA A 156 -6.88 -5.40 -6.76
N PRO A 157 -8.19 -5.21 -6.55
CA PRO A 157 -9.19 -5.50 -7.58
C PRO A 157 -8.91 -4.76 -8.89
N GLY A 158 -8.98 -5.48 -10.01
CA GLY A 158 -8.73 -4.92 -11.34
C GLY A 158 -7.25 -4.81 -11.74
N ALA A 159 -6.35 -5.44 -10.98
CA ALA A 159 -4.93 -5.48 -11.28
C ALA A 159 -4.30 -6.86 -10.98
N ALA A 160 -3.17 -7.16 -11.63
CA ALA A 160 -2.37 -8.32 -11.30
C ALA A 160 -1.73 -8.16 -9.91
N THR A 161 -1.63 -9.27 -9.19
CA THR A 161 -0.91 -9.37 -7.93
C THR A 161 0.57 -9.10 -8.15
N GLN A 162 1.17 -8.28 -7.29
CA GLN A 162 2.61 -8.00 -7.30
C GLN A 162 3.28 -8.66 -6.10
N THR A 163 4.45 -9.25 -6.31
CA THR A 163 5.32 -9.75 -5.23
C THR A 163 6.53 -8.84 -5.14
N VAL A 164 6.75 -8.27 -3.96
CA VAL A 164 7.81 -7.28 -3.71
C VAL A 164 8.75 -7.86 -2.67
N ARG A 165 9.98 -8.14 -3.07
CA ARG A 165 11.04 -8.64 -2.19
C ARG A 165 11.41 -7.57 -1.16
N ILE A 166 11.63 -7.98 0.09
CA ILE A 166 12.17 -7.13 1.14
C ILE A 166 13.71 -7.22 1.04
N ALA A 167 14.34 -6.14 0.57
CA ALA A 167 15.79 -6.06 0.48
C ALA A 167 16.41 -5.87 1.87
N ASN A 168 17.68 -6.25 2.03
CA ASN A 168 18.47 -5.97 3.25
C ASN A 168 17.79 -6.43 4.55
N LEU A 169 16.93 -7.45 4.52
CA LEU A 169 16.21 -7.91 5.70
C LEU A 169 17.16 -8.68 6.62
N LYS A 170 17.72 -8.00 7.63
CA LYS A 170 18.73 -8.54 8.54
C LYS A 170 18.57 -8.05 9.98
N SER A 171 19.10 -8.85 10.89
CA SER A 171 19.21 -8.57 12.32
C SER A 171 20.68 -8.60 12.73
N ALA A 172 21.09 -7.62 13.53
CA ALA A 172 22.39 -7.67 14.20
C ALA A 172 22.40 -8.80 15.24
N PRO A 173 23.57 -9.33 15.63
CA PRO A 173 23.64 -10.33 16.69
C PRO A 173 22.98 -9.83 17.98
N VAL A 174 21.95 -10.54 18.45
CA VAL A 174 21.26 -10.27 19.71
C VAL A 174 21.55 -11.37 20.73
N PRO A 175 21.58 -11.04 22.04
CA PRO A 175 21.77 -12.04 23.08
C PRO A 175 20.71 -13.15 23.04
N VAL A 176 21.15 -14.39 23.29
CA VAL A 176 20.26 -15.52 23.59
C VAL A 176 19.98 -15.45 25.10
N PRO A 177 18.73 -15.24 25.55
CA PRO A 177 18.45 -15.15 26.97
C PRO A 177 18.80 -16.45 27.70
N PRO A 178 19.47 -16.39 28.86
CA PRO A 178 19.93 -17.59 29.57
C PRO A 178 18.81 -18.26 30.38
N ASN A 179 17.86 -17.50 30.90
CA ASN A 179 16.87 -18.00 31.84
C ASN A 179 15.64 -18.56 31.14
N VAL A 180 15.00 -19.53 31.80
CA VAL A 180 13.73 -20.10 31.34
C VAL A 180 12.64 -19.04 31.44
N GLY A 181 11.84 -18.90 30.39
CA GLY A 181 10.71 -17.96 30.35
C GLY A 181 11.08 -16.56 29.86
N ASP A 182 12.37 -16.24 29.70
CA ASP A 182 12.79 -14.98 29.11
C ASP A 182 12.45 -14.95 27.60
N ALA A 183 11.67 -13.95 27.20
CA ALA A 183 11.25 -13.81 25.81
C ALA A 183 12.44 -13.50 24.90
N TRP A 184 12.74 -14.41 23.96
CA TRP A 184 13.79 -14.19 22.97
C TRP A 184 13.26 -13.49 21.72
N ASN A 185 13.42 -12.17 21.67
CA ASN A 185 12.98 -11.32 20.57
C ASN A 185 14.15 -10.88 19.69
N ILE A 186 14.08 -11.18 18.40
CA ILE A 186 15.09 -10.82 17.40
C ILE A 186 14.54 -9.71 16.50
N PRO A 187 14.94 -8.45 16.68
CA PRO A 187 14.53 -7.34 15.84
C PRO A 187 15.29 -7.36 14.51
N THR A 188 14.54 -7.28 13.42
CA THR A 188 15.04 -7.34 12.05
C THR A 188 14.52 -6.13 11.29
N ARG A 189 15.36 -5.50 10.48
CA ARG A 189 14.97 -4.39 9.62
C ARG A 189 15.21 -4.77 8.17
N GLY A 190 14.35 -4.32 7.28
CA GLY A 190 14.48 -4.53 5.84
C GLY A 190 13.91 -3.35 5.06
N ASP A 191 14.23 -3.31 3.78
CA ASP A 191 13.83 -2.28 2.84
C ASP A 191 12.78 -2.82 1.87
N VAL A 192 11.60 -2.23 1.86
CA VAL A 192 10.62 -2.45 0.79
C VAL A 192 10.91 -1.40 -0.30
N PRO A 193 11.27 -1.80 -1.52
CA PRO A 193 11.54 -0.86 -2.61
C PRO A 193 10.28 -0.05 -2.97
N ALA A 194 10.45 0.98 -3.80
CA ALA A 194 9.31 1.75 -4.29
C ALA A 194 8.38 0.84 -5.12
N VAL A 195 7.07 0.94 -4.88
CA VAL A 195 6.06 0.11 -5.54
C VAL A 195 5.12 0.98 -6.35
N LYS A 196 4.96 0.68 -7.64
CA LYS A 196 3.98 1.35 -8.49
C LYS A 196 2.63 0.66 -8.40
N ILE A 197 1.61 1.39 -7.94
CA ILE A 197 0.23 0.89 -7.93
C ILE A 197 -0.25 0.73 -9.38
N PRO A 198 -0.82 -0.41 -9.79
CA PRO A 198 -1.30 -0.58 -11.15
C PRO A 198 -2.40 0.43 -11.50
N THR A 199 -2.45 0.85 -12.77
CA THR A 199 -3.42 1.85 -13.23
C THR A 199 -4.87 1.33 -13.24
N GLY A 200 -5.03 0.01 -13.29
CA GLY A 200 -6.33 -0.67 -13.23
C GLY A 200 -6.86 -0.91 -11.81
N ALA A 201 -6.03 -0.71 -10.78
CA ALA A 201 -6.36 -0.99 -9.39
C ALA A 201 -7.52 -0.13 -8.88
N ARG A 202 -8.40 -0.70 -8.06
CA ARG A 202 -9.63 -0.04 -7.56
C ARG A 202 -9.88 -0.34 -6.08
N THR A 203 -10.78 0.45 -5.49
CA THR A 203 -11.38 0.28 -4.16
C THR A 203 -10.37 0.17 -3.01
N THR A 204 -9.86 -1.02 -2.75
CA THR A 204 -8.98 -1.31 -1.62
C THR A 204 -7.93 -2.34 -2.05
N GLY A 205 -6.66 -2.01 -1.87
CA GLY A 205 -5.56 -2.95 -2.00
C GLY A 205 -5.25 -3.65 -0.67
N THR A 206 -4.74 -4.87 -0.73
CA THR A 206 -4.23 -5.60 0.43
C THR A 206 -2.72 -5.74 0.31
N VAL A 207 -2.04 -5.62 1.44
CA VAL A 207 -0.64 -5.99 1.61
C VAL A 207 -0.62 -7.24 2.47
N ALA A 208 0.05 -8.29 2.04
CA ALA A 208 0.10 -9.57 2.73
C ALA A 208 1.54 -10.03 2.97
N MET A 209 1.78 -10.64 4.13
CA MET A 209 3.01 -11.34 4.48
C MET A 209 3.23 -12.57 3.58
N PRO A 210 4.46 -13.07 3.40
CA PRO A 210 4.71 -14.21 2.54
C PRO A 210 4.15 -15.49 3.17
N SER A 211 3.71 -16.46 2.35
CA SER A 211 3.30 -17.77 2.86
C SER A 211 4.48 -18.61 3.31
N ARG A 212 5.67 -18.35 2.76
CA ARG A 212 6.93 -19.04 3.08
C ARG A 212 8.11 -18.08 3.00
N PHE A 213 9.10 -18.26 3.84
CA PHE A 213 10.40 -17.58 3.75
C PHE A 213 11.45 -18.40 4.51
N THR A 214 12.71 -18.17 4.19
CA THR A 214 13.85 -18.79 4.86
C THR A 214 14.66 -17.74 5.61
N VAL A 215 14.96 -18.04 6.88
CA VAL A 215 15.93 -17.29 7.67
C VAL A 215 17.24 -18.07 7.69
N ARG A 216 18.34 -17.36 7.42
CA ARG A 216 19.70 -17.83 7.63
C ARG A 216 20.28 -17.09 8.81
N ALA A 217 20.87 -17.82 9.74
CA ALA A 217 21.40 -17.26 10.97
C ALA A 217 22.83 -17.71 11.23
N THR A 218 23.55 -16.84 11.93
CA THR A 218 24.88 -17.09 12.47
C THR A 218 24.78 -16.97 13.98
N ILE A 219 25.26 -17.99 14.68
CA ILE A 219 25.28 -18.07 16.15
C ILE A 219 26.71 -17.94 16.67
N TYR A 220 26.86 -17.32 17.82
CA TYR A 220 28.15 -16.97 18.42
C TYR A 220 28.23 -17.52 19.84
N ASN A 221 29.38 -18.05 20.24
CA ASN A 221 29.62 -18.50 21.61
C ASN A 221 29.92 -17.32 22.56
N ALA A 222 30.26 -17.62 23.82
CA ALA A 222 30.59 -16.61 24.83
C ALA A 222 31.82 -15.75 24.47
N ALA A 223 32.79 -16.33 23.76
CA ALA A 223 33.98 -15.62 23.28
C ALA A 223 33.71 -14.76 22.02
N GLY A 224 32.47 -14.79 21.48
CA GLY A 224 32.11 -14.10 20.25
C GLY A 224 32.57 -14.81 18.97
N ALA A 225 33.12 -16.03 19.07
CA ALA A 225 33.47 -16.84 17.91
C ALA A 225 32.20 -17.46 17.30
N VAL A 226 32.16 -17.57 15.97
CA VAL A 226 31.09 -18.25 15.25
C VAL A 226 31.12 -19.73 15.59
N ILE A 227 29.96 -20.30 15.91
CA ILE A 227 29.81 -21.76 16.10
C ILE A 227 29.59 -22.38 14.73
N ASP A 228 30.41 -23.39 14.39
CA ASP A 228 30.45 -24.04 13.08
C ASP A 228 30.90 -23.08 11.96
N LYS A 229 29.97 -22.52 11.16
CA LYS A 229 30.27 -21.58 10.07
C LYS A 229 29.14 -20.54 9.95
N PRO A 230 29.38 -19.39 9.27
CA PRO A 230 28.31 -18.45 8.98
C PRO A 230 27.16 -19.12 8.20
N ASP A 231 25.93 -18.72 8.54
CA ASP A 231 24.69 -19.09 7.83
C ASP A 231 24.35 -20.58 7.81
N THR A 232 24.90 -21.36 8.74
CA THR A 232 24.61 -22.80 8.88
C THR A 232 23.32 -23.08 9.65
N VAL A 233 22.78 -22.08 10.35
CA VAL A 233 21.46 -22.15 10.94
C VAL A 233 20.44 -21.74 9.89
N VAL A 234 19.60 -22.68 9.46
CA VAL A 234 18.55 -22.47 8.46
C VAL A 234 17.21 -22.73 9.10
N MET A 235 16.29 -21.76 8.97
CA MET A 235 14.94 -21.85 9.46
C MET A 235 13.96 -21.61 8.30
N ASN A 236 13.28 -22.68 7.88
CA ASN A 236 12.33 -22.69 6.78
C ASN A 236 10.91 -22.50 7.32
N CYS A 237 10.37 -21.30 7.20
CA CYS A 237 9.08 -20.91 7.78
C CYS A 237 7.94 -21.03 6.76
N ALA A 238 6.78 -21.51 7.23
CA ALA A 238 5.54 -21.58 6.48
C ALA A 238 4.34 -21.09 7.32
N PHE A 239 3.35 -20.49 6.66
CA PHE A 239 2.11 -20.03 7.28
C PHE A 239 0.91 -20.21 6.34
N GLY A 240 -0.12 -20.88 6.85
CA GLY A 240 -1.34 -21.22 6.10
C GLY A 240 -2.57 -20.33 6.38
N GLY A 241 -2.47 -19.35 7.29
CA GLY A 241 -3.62 -18.51 7.70
C GLY A 241 -3.81 -17.22 6.89
N ASP A 242 -4.60 -16.28 7.41
CA ASP A 242 -4.77 -14.94 6.83
C ASP A 242 -3.47 -14.12 6.94
N ARG A 243 -2.84 -13.89 5.78
CA ARG A 243 -1.59 -13.15 5.64
C ARG A 243 -1.76 -11.64 5.57
N THR A 244 -2.99 -11.12 5.58
CA THR A 244 -3.25 -9.69 5.39
C THR A 244 -2.60 -8.86 6.50
N LEU A 245 -1.61 -8.05 6.15
CA LEU A 245 -0.92 -7.10 7.04
C LEU A 245 -1.66 -5.77 7.10
N ALA A 246 -2.05 -5.25 5.94
CA ALA A 246 -2.69 -3.96 5.84
C ALA A 246 -3.69 -3.91 4.68
N LYS A 247 -4.65 -2.99 4.79
CA LYS A 247 -5.56 -2.61 3.71
C LYS A 247 -5.32 -1.13 3.38
N ILE A 248 -5.14 -0.83 2.10
CA ILE A 248 -4.86 0.52 1.61
C ILE A 248 -6.03 0.97 0.74
N ALA A 249 -6.63 2.11 1.02
CA ALA A 249 -7.68 2.65 0.18
C ALA A 249 -7.12 3.10 -1.18
N ILE A 250 -7.75 2.70 -2.28
CA ILE A 250 -7.39 3.12 -3.63
C ILE A 250 -8.40 4.16 -4.10
N GLY A 251 -7.97 5.42 -4.12
CA GLY A 251 -8.75 6.56 -4.58
C GLY A 251 -8.96 6.58 -6.09
N LYS A 252 -9.61 7.63 -6.58
CA LYS A 252 -9.73 7.91 -8.02
C LYS A 252 -8.51 8.67 -8.51
N ALA A 253 -8.07 8.39 -9.73
CA ALA A 253 -6.98 9.15 -10.34
C ALA A 253 -7.44 10.56 -10.72
N THR A 254 -6.58 11.56 -10.51
CA THR A 254 -6.92 12.95 -10.84
C THR A 254 -6.86 13.17 -12.34
N ALA A 255 -8.00 13.50 -12.96
CA ALA A 255 -8.04 13.90 -14.36
C ALA A 255 -7.71 15.39 -14.52
N LYS A 256 -7.06 15.73 -15.64
CA LYS A 256 -6.79 17.11 -16.05
C LYS A 256 -7.22 17.32 -17.51
N ILE A 257 -7.81 18.47 -17.81
CA ILE A 257 -8.07 18.88 -19.21
C ILE A 257 -6.78 19.50 -19.77
N ALA A 258 -5.96 18.68 -20.41
CA ALA A 258 -4.68 19.10 -20.98
C ALA A 258 -4.87 20.20 -22.03
N SER A 259 -5.76 20.00 -23.00
CA SER A 259 -6.03 21.02 -24.02
C SER A 259 -7.50 21.04 -24.46
N ALA A 260 -7.94 22.21 -24.92
CA ALA A 260 -9.26 22.41 -25.48
C ALA A 260 -9.16 23.45 -26.61
N LYS A 261 -9.59 23.09 -27.82
CA LYS A 261 -9.50 23.94 -29.02
C LYS A 261 -10.85 24.03 -29.71
N ALA A 262 -11.32 25.24 -29.98
CA ALA A 262 -12.54 25.48 -30.75
C ALA A 262 -12.23 25.54 -32.26
N LYS A 263 -13.09 24.92 -33.08
CA LYS A 263 -13.05 24.94 -34.55
C LYS A 263 -14.45 25.22 -35.12
N PRO A 264 -14.57 25.93 -36.27
CA PRO A 264 -13.51 26.65 -36.97
C PRO A 264 -13.01 27.88 -36.19
N LYS A 265 -11.88 28.47 -36.62
CA LYS A 265 -11.34 29.70 -35.98
C LYS A 265 -12.28 30.90 -36.12
N LYS A 266 -12.99 31.00 -37.25
CA LYS A 266 -13.98 32.05 -37.54
C LYS A 266 -15.38 31.49 -37.31
N ILE A 267 -16.04 31.89 -36.21
CA ILE A 267 -17.40 31.46 -35.86
C ILE A 267 -18.34 32.64 -36.07
N ARG A 268 -19.35 32.49 -36.94
CA ARG A 268 -20.35 33.54 -37.20
C ARG A 268 -21.62 33.31 -36.39
N ALA A 269 -22.16 34.38 -35.80
CA ALA A 269 -23.41 34.34 -35.05
C ALA A 269 -24.55 33.81 -35.92
N LYS A 270 -25.46 33.02 -35.34
CA LYS A 270 -26.63 32.37 -35.96
C LYS A 270 -26.33 31.38 -37.12
N LYS A 271 -25.12 31.39 -37.68
CA LYS A 271 -24.73 30.56 -38.83
C LYS A 271 -23.88 29.36 -38.42
N THR A 272 -22.74 29.56 -37.75
CA THR A 272 -21.75 28.51 -37.52
C THR A 272 -22.02 27.71 -36.23
N ARG A 273 -21.96 26.38 -36.30
CA ARG A 273 -21.88 25.49 -35.12
C ARG A 273 -20.43 25.14 -34.83
N ALA A 274 -19.87 25.69 -33.76
CA ALA A 274 -18.49 25.40 -33.38
C ALA A 274 -18.36 23.98 -32.79
N LYS A 275 -17.25 23.32 -33.06
CA LYS A 275 -16.81 22.07 -32.42
C LYS A 275 -15.67 22.39 -31.45
N VAL A 276 -15.72 21.85 -30.23
CA VAL A 276 -14.62 21.94 -29.26
C VAL A 276 -13.99 20.57 -29.11
N SER A 277 -12.73 20.44 -29.53
CA SER A 277 -11.93 19.25 -29.31
C SER A 277 -11.23 19.35 -27.95
N VAL A 278 -11.51 18.42 -27.07
CA VAL A 278 -10.99 18.34 -25.70
C VAL A 278 -10.06 17.13 -25.59
N LYS A 279 -8.84 17.34 -25.07
CA LYS A 279 -7.88 16.28 -24.72
C LYS A 279 -7.71 16.27 -23.20
N LEU A 280 -8.02 15.14 -22.59
CA LEU A 280 -7.84 14.86 -21.17
C LEU A 280 -6.58 14.01 -20.95
N ARG A 281 -6.01 14.13 -19.76
CA ARG A 281 -4.87 13.32 -19.28
C ARG A 281 -5.05 12.98 -17.80
N THR A 282 -4.44 11.87 -17.38
CA THR A 282 -4.21 11.48 -15.99
C THR A 282 -2.71 11.38 -15.78
N ALA A 283 -2.21 11.63 -14.57
CA ALA A 283 -0.76 11.56 -14.29
C ALA A 283 -0.17 10.16 -14.55
N ALA A 284 -1.01 9.12 -14.49
CA ALA A 284 -0.59 7.74 -14.46
C ALA A 284 -1.09 6.91 -15.65
N GLY A 285 -1.67 7.52 -16.68
CA GLY A 285 -2.16 6.77 -17.85
C GLY A 285 -3.43 5.95 -17.61
N VAL A 286 -4.12 6.17 -16.49
CA VAL A 286 -5.41 5.54 -16.18
C VAL A 286 -6.42 5.84 -17.30
N PRO A 287 -7.12 4.82 -17.84
CA PRO A 287 -8.11 5.01 -18.90
C PRO A 287 -9.18 6.03 -18.51
N LEU A 288 -9.43 6.98 -19.41
CA LEU A 288 -10.39 8.07 -19.22
C LEU A 288 -11.69 7.77 -20.00
N THR A 289 -12.77 7.58 -19.25
CA THR A 289 -14.15 7.40 -19.74
C THR A 289 -15.07 8.48 -19.16
N GLY A 290 -16.34 8.57 -19.56
CA GLY A 290 -17.30 9.52 -18.98
C GLY A 290 -17.71 10.64 -19.93
N LYS A 291 -18.19 11.78 -19.41
CA LYS A 291 -18.79 12.86 -20.22
C LYS A 291 -18.14 14.22 -19.94
N VAL A 292 -17.97 15.01 -20.99
CA VAL A 292 -17.60 16.43 -20.92
C VAL A 292 -18.82 17.29 -21.27
N THR A 293 -19.09 18.28 -20.44
CA THR A 293 -20.16 19.26 -20.64
C THR A 293 -19.57 20.63 -20.89
N ALA A 294 -20.14 21.37 -21.85
CA ALA A 294 -19.77 22.75 -22.13
C ALA A 294 -20.92 23.67 -21.70
N LYS A 295 -20.61 24.66 -20.84
CA LYS A 295 -21.57 25.67 -20.35
C LYS A 295 -21.11 27.08 -20.70
N VAL A 296 -22.08 27.95 -20.98
CA VAL A 296 -21.91 29.40 -21.08
C VAL A 296 -22.83 30.04 -20.04
N GLY A 297 -22.24 30.66 -19.02
CA GLY A 297 -22.98 30.96 -17.79
C GLY A 297 -23.59 29.70 -17.19
N LYS A 298 -24.89 29.72 -16.91
CA LYS A 298 -25.65 28.56 -16.39
C LYS A 298 -26.16 27.62 -17.49
N LYS A 299 -26.15 28.03 -18.77
CA LYS A 299 -26.77 27.29 -19.88
C LYS A 299 -25.82 26.25 -20.47
N THR A 300 -26.31 25.02 -20.64
CA THR A 300 -25.57 23.94 -21.33
C THR A 300 -25.63 24.13 -22.84
N VAL A 301 -24.47 24.29 -23.46
CA VAL A 301 -24.31 24.54 -24.91
C VAL A 301 -23.84 23.32 -25.68
N GLY A 302 -23.40 22.25 -25.00
CA GLY A 302 -23.05 20.98 -25.63
C GLY A 302 -22.59 19.93 -24.62
N LYS A 303 -22.62 18.65 -25.03
CA LYS A 303 -22.11 17.50 -24.28
C LYS A 303 -21.39 16.55 -25.25
N ALA A 304 -20.39 15.80 -24.77
CA ALA A 304 -19.76 14.72 -25.51
C ALA A 304 -19.20 13.66 -24.56
N SER A 305 -19.20 12.39 -24.99
CA SER A 305 -18.54 11.30 -24.27
C SER A 305 -17.03 11.31 -24.53
N VAL A 306 -16.25 10.91 -23.54
CA VAL A 306 -14.80 10.73 -23.63
C VAL A 306 -14.50 9.32 -24.12
N LYS A 307 -13.70 9.20 -25.18
CA LYS A 307 -13.11 7.96 -25.65
C LYS A 307 -11.60 8.16 -25.81
N ASN A 308 -10.78 7.29 -25.23
CA ASN A 308 -9.32 7.35 -25.29
C ASN A 308 -8.76 8.73 -24.89
N GLY A 309 -9.32 9.33 -23.83
CA GLY A 309 -8.92 10.65 -23.34
C GLY A 309 -9.27 11.82 -24.29
N LYS A 310 -10.11 11.61 -25.31
CA LYS A 310 -10.55 12.65 -26.26
C LYS A 310 -12.06 12.78 -26.24
N ALA A 311 -12.55 14.01 -26.40
CA ALA A 311 -13.97 14.30 -26.61
C ALA A 311 -14.13 15.44 -27.61
N THR A 312 -15.12 15.35 -28.50
CA THR A 312 -15.46 16.42 -29.45
C THR A 312 -16.88 16.88 -29.21
N ILE A 313 -17.02 18.11 -28.70
CA ILE A 313 -18.31 18.70 -28.33
C ILE A 313 -18.82 19.57 -29.48
N LYS A 314 -19.99 19.25 -30.03
CA LYS A 314 -20.72 20.14 -30.94
C LYS A 314 -21.48 21.17 -30.12
N LEU A 315 -21.15 22.46 -30.28
CA LEU A 315 -21.82 23.56 -29.57
C LEU A 315 -23.10 23.99 -30.30
N LYS A 316 -24.10 24.44 -29.54
CA LYS A 316 -25.26 25.17 -30.05
C LYS A 316 -24.82 26.47 -30.75
N LYS A 317 -25.62 26.94 -31.72
CA LYS A 317 -25.36 28.21 -32.43
C LYS A 317 -25.41 29.39 -31.44
N PHE A 318 -24.47 30.32 -31.56
CA PHE A 318 -24.45 31.55 -30.77
C PHE A 318 -25.38 32.60 -31.36
N LYS A 319 -26.24 33.23 -30.55
CA LYS A 319 -27.25 34.20 -31.04
C LYS A 319 -26.68 35.59 -31.33
N LYS A 320 -25.65 36.02 -30.59
CA LYS A 320 -25.05 37.36 -30.65
C LYS A 320 -23.54 37.27 -30.96
N LYS A 321 -22.96 38.34 -31.52
CA LYS A 321 -21.50 38.51 -31.63
C LYS A 321 -20.88 38.76 -30.25
N GLY A 322 -19.60 38.44 -30.08
CA GLY A 322 -18.87 38.70 -28.83
C GLY A 322 -17.94 37.57 -28.40
N THR A 323 -17.33 37.72 -27.22
CA THR A 323 -16.43 36.71 -26.64
C THR A 323 -17.15 35.94 -25.55
N TYR A 324 -17.31 34.63 -25.75
CA TYR A 324 -17.95 33.74 -24.80
C TYR A 324 -16.91 32.98 -23.96
N LYS A 325 -17.06 33.03 -22.63
CA LYS A 325 -16.32 32.14 -21.71
C LYS A 325 -17.05 30.79 -21.63
N VAL A 326 -16.52 29.78 -22.31
CA VAL A 326 -17.07 28.42 -22.31
C VAL A 326 -16.39 27.61 -21.21
N LYS A 327 -17.12 27.27 -20.15
CA LYS A 327 -16.66 26.41 -19.06
C LYS A 327 -16.87 24.95 -19.46
N LEU A 328 -15.78 24.23 -19.64
CA LEU A 328 -15.73 22.79 -19.87
C LEU A 328 -15.64 22.08 -18.52
N THR A 329 -16.53 21.12 -18.30
CA THR A 329 -16.54 20.29 -17.07
C THR A 329 -16.58 18.82 -17.48
N TYR A 330 -15.53 18.10 -17.09
CA TYR A 330 -15.50 16.64 -17.10
C TYR A 330 -16.00 16.13 -15.75
N SER A 331 -16.99 15.23 -15.77
CA SER A 331 -17.63 14.71 -14.56
C SER A 331 -16.77 13.73 -13.76
N GLY A 332 -15.70 13.20 -14.34
CA GLY A 332 -15.01 12.03 -13.81
C GLY A 332 -15.66 10.73 -14.26
N SER A 333 -15.18 9.63 -13.69
CA SER A 333 -15.65 8.26 -13.91
C SER A 333 -15.60 7.45 -12.60
N ALA A 334 -15.80 6.14 -12.69
CA ALA A 334 -15.52 5.23 -11.57
C ALA A 334 -14.03 5.28 -11.14
N SER A 335 -13.13 5.48 -12.10
CA SER A 335 -11.66 5.45 -11.90
C SER A 335 -10.99 6.82 -11.81
N THR A 336 -11.70 7.91 -12.12
CA THR A 336 -11.09 9.24 -12.18
C THR A 336 -11.96 10.34 -11.57
N THR A 337 -11.32 11.37 -11.02
CA THR A 337 -12.02 12.58 -10.54
C THR A 337 -12.41 13.50 -11.70
N GLY A 338 -13.35 14.40 -11.46
CA GLY A 338 -13.72 15.43 -12.43
C GLY A 338 -12.62 16.47 -12.67
N ALA A 339 -12.76 17.23 -13.75
CA ALA A 339 -11.85 18.31 -14.12
C ALA A 339 -12.60 19.48 -14.76
N LYS A 340 -12.11 20.71 -14.58
CA LYS A 340 -12.72 21.93 -15.15
C LYS A 340 -11.68 22.74 -15.91
N LYS A 341 -12.08 23.37 -17.02
CA LYS A 341 -11.25 24.32 -17.79
C LYS A 341 -12.14 25.31 -18.52
N THR A 342 -11.75 26.58 -18.56
CA THR A 342 -12.49 27.62 -19.29
C THR A 342 -11.71 28.01 -20.53
N ILE A 343 -12.39 28.13 -21.67
CA ILE A 343 -11.83 28.66 -22.92
C ILE A 343 -12.61 29.89 -23.38
N LYS A 344 -11.94 30.81 -24.07
CA LYS A 344 -12.57 31.97 -24.71
C LYS A 344 -12.90 31.60 -26.17
N VAL A 345 -14.15 31.80 -26.59
CA VAL A 345 -14.60 31.59 -27.97
C VAL A 345 -15.08 32.94 -28.53
N LYS A 346 -14.39 33.44 -29.56
CA LYS A 346 -14.75 34.71 -30.23
C LYS A 346 -15.76 34.44 -31.35
N VAL A 347 -16.88 35.14 -31.34
CA VAL A 347 -17.96 35.05 -32.33
C VAL A 347 -18.10 36.37 -33.07
N ARG A 348 -18.10 36.31 -34.40
CA ARG A 348 -18.21 37.46 -35.31
C ARG A 348 -19.61 37.57 -35.93
N LYS A 349 -19.87 38.67 -36.64
CA LYS A 349 -21.09 38.91 -37.42
C LYS A 349 -21.21 37.94 -38.61
#